data_AF-A0A3T0KTG0-F1
#
_entry.id   AF-A0A3T0KTG0-F1
#
_cell.length_a   1.000
_cell.length_b   1.000
_cell.length_c   1.000
_cell.angle_alpha   90.00
_cell.angle_beta   90.00
_cell.angle_gamma   90.00
#
_symmetry.space_group_name_H-M   'P 1'
#
loop_
_entity.id
_entity.type
_entity.pdbx_description
1 polymer ?
#
loop_
_entity_poly.entity_id
_entity_poly.type
_entity_poly.pdbx_seq_one_letter_code
_entity_poly.pdbx_strand_id
1 'polypeptide(L)' 'MERNKFIPSEVIAYLEWKIGNNLETDEEMRVYEDYKWNGKFSRNTYKQLLKEMYKEYRGE' A
#
# COMPACT_ATOMS: atom_id res chain seq x y z
N MET A 1 -16.94 9.30 13.84
CA MET A 1 -16.07 9.17 12.65
C MET A 1 -15.93 7.70 12.34
N GLU A 2 -16.59 7.22 11.28
CA GLU A 2 -16.27 5.92 10.73
C GLU A 2 -14.78 5.90 10.39
N ARG A 3 -14.05 4.91 10.92
CA ARG A 3 -12.69 4.65 10.44
C ARG A 3 -12.89 4.05 9.05
N ASN A 4 -12.77 4.84 7.99
CA ASN A 4 -12.64 4.32 6.62
C ASN A 4 -11.50 3.32 6.65
N LYS A 5 -11.80 2.02 6.72
CA LYS A 5 -10.79 0.97 6.73
C LYS A 5 -10.52 0.65 5.28
N PHE A 6 -9.35 1.01 4.78
CA PHE A 6 -8.93 0.53 3.47
C PHE A 6 -8.89 -0.99 3.50
N ILE A 7 -9.52 -1.61 2.52
CA ILE A 7 -9.48 -3.06 2.34
C ILE A 7 -8.16 -3.45 1.65
N PRO A 8 -7.66 -4.69 1.81
CA PRO A 8 -6.38 -5.09 1.24
C PRO A 8 -6.23 -4.86 -0.26
N SER A 9 -7.33 -4.96 -1.03
CA SER A 9 -7.32 -4.69 -2.47
C SER A 9 -7.09 -3.22 -2.80
N GLU A 10 -7.59 -2.28 -1.98
CA GLU A 10 -7.32 -0.85 -2.16
C GLU A 10 -5.87 -0.52 -1.86
N VAL A 11 -5.29 -1.20 -0.86
CA VAL A 11 -3.86 -1.04 -0.51
C VAL A 11 -2.96 -1.54 -1.64
N ILE A 12 -3.32 -2.65 -2.29
CA ILE A 12 -2.60 -3.13 -3.48
C ILE A 12 -2.79 -2.20 -4.67
N ALA A 13 -4.01 -1.73 -4.94
CA ALA A 13 -4.25 -0.82 -6.05
C ALA A 13 -3.45 0.48 -5.90
N TYR A 14 -3.29 0.99 -4.68
CA TYR A 14 -2.43 2.13 -4.40
C TYR A 14 -0.96 1.85 -4.68
N LEU A 15 -0.46 0.69 -4.23
CA LEU A 15 0.91 0.26 -4.50
C LEU A 15 1.17 0.07 -6.02
N GLU A 16 0.23 -0.54 -6.75
CA GLU A 16 0.28 -0.70 -8.21
C GLU A 16 0.28 0.66 -8.92
N TRP A 17 -0.50 1.63 -8.42
CA TRP A 17 -0.47 2.99 -8.92
C TRP A 17 0.88 3.66 -8.69
N LYS A 18 1.49 3.53 -7.51
CA LYS A 18 2.84 4.08 -7.23
C LYS A 18 3.87 3.51 -8.20
N ILE A 19 3.89 2.19 -8.38
CA ILE A 19 4.79 1.49 -9.31
C ILE A 19 4.58 1.96 -10.75
N GLY A 20 3.32 2.09 -11.18
CA GLY A 20 2.99 2.60 -12.52
C GLY A 20 3.45 4.04 -12.78
N ASN A 21 3.69 4.82 -11.73
CA ASN A 21 4.15 6.20 -11.81
C ASN A 21 5.63 6.39 -11.45
N ASN A 22 6.39 5.31 -11.20
CA ASN A 22 7.78 5.37 -10.69
C ASN A 22 7.91 6.15 -9.36
N LEU A 23 6.90 6.06 -8.50
CA LEU A 23 6.84 6.71 -7.17
C LEU A 23 7.07 5.71 -6.03
N GLU A 24 7.30 4.45 -6.36
CA GLU A 24 7.61 3.39 -5.41
C GLU A 24 9.02 3.54 -4.85
N THR A 25 9.18 3.07 -3.62
CA THR A 25 10.50 2.80 -3.04
C THR A 25 10.91 1.35 -3.31
N ASP A 26 12.22 1.05 -3.19
CA ASP A 26 12.73 -0.32 -3.30
C ASP A 26 12.03 -1.31 -2.34
N GLU A 27 11.66 -0.83 -1.14
CA GLU A 27 10.95 -1.63 -0.15
C GLU A 27 9.53 -1.97 -0.60
N GLU A 28 8.84 -1.00 -1.21
CA GLU A 28 7.50 -1.15 -1.76
C GLU A 28 7.47 -2.09 -2.96
N MET A 29 8.49 -2.00 -3.83
CA MET A 29 8.66 -2.92 -4.95
C MET A 29 8.82 -4.37 -4.46
N ARG A 30 9.69 -4.61 -3.46
CA ARG A 30 9.85 -5.95 -2.85
C ARG A 30 8.55 -6.46 -2.24
N VAL A 31 7.77 -5.58 -1.61
CA VAL A 31 6.48 -5.98 -1.00
C VAL A 31 5.45 -6.32 -2.07
N TYR A 32 5.44 -5.60 -3.18
CA TYR A 32 4.59 -5.92 -4.31
C TYR A 32 4.96 -7.28 -4.92
N GLU A 33 6.25 -7.54 -5.11
CA GLU A 33 6.76 -8.85 -5.55
C GLU A 33 6.37 -9.96 -4.57
N ASP A 34 6.64 -9.80 -3.28
CA ASP A 34 6.27 -10.76 -2.24
C ASP A 34 4.75 -11.02 -2.22
N TYR A 35 3.94 -9.98 -2.40
CA TYR A 35 2.49 -10.11 -2.49
C TYR A 35 2.06 -10.88 -3.75
N LYS A 36 2.65 -10.59 -4.93
CA LYS A 36 2.33 -11.32 -6.17
C LYS A 36 2.72 -12.80 -6.09
N TRP A 37 3.85 -13.12 -5.44
CA TRP A 37 4.32 -14.50 -5.31
C TRP A 37 3.64 -15.28 -4.18
N ASN A 38 3.37 -14.66 -3.03
CA ASN A 38 2.86 -15.34 -1.82
C ASN A 38 1.39 -15.05 -1.50
N GLY A 39 0.77 -14.07 -2.17
CA GLY A 39 -0.60 -13.62 -1.93
C GLY A 39 -0.81 -12.95 -0.56
N LYS A 40 0.26 -12.56 0.14
CA LYS A 40 0.20 -12.04 1.51
C LYS A 40 1.06 -10.80 1.69
N PHE A 41 0.51 -9.82 2.40
CA PHE A 41 1.27 -8.68 2.86
C PHE A 41 2.11 -9.01 4.08
N SER A 42 3.32 -8.45 4.13
CA SER A 42 4.04 -8.24 5.38
C SER A 42 3.20 -7.33 6.31
N ARG A 43 3.06 -7.71 7.59
CA ARG A 43 2.23 -6.97 8.56
C ARG A 43 2.74 -5.55 8.81
N ASN A 44 4.05 -5.33 8.68
CA ASN A 44 4.67 -4.02 8.93
C ASN A 44 4.47 -3.09 7.74
N THR A 45 4.68 -3.58 6.52
CA THR A 45 4.52 -2.77 5.31
C THR A 45 3.06 -2.45 5.04
N TYR A 46 2.14 -3.37 5.31
CA TYR A 46 0.70 -3.09 5.24
C TYR A 46 0.31 -1.88 6.10
N LYS A 47 0.87 -1.77 7.31
CA LYS A 47 0.63 -0.61 8.19
C LYS A 47 1.24 0.68 7.65
N GLN A 48 2.39 0.60 6.98
CA GLN A 48 3.05 1.75 6.39
C GLN A 48 2.27 2.29 5.18
N LEU A 49 1.90 1.42 4.25
CA LEU A 49 1.05 1.76 3.10
C LEU A 49 -0.29 2.35 3.56
N LEU A 50 -0.92 1.74 4.57
CA LEU A 50 -2.13 2.30 5.17
C LEU A 50 -1.91 3.72 5.70
N LYS A 51 -0.79 3.97 6.39
CA LYS A 51 -0.48 5.29 6.95
C LYS A 51 -0.29 6.33 5.85
N GLU A 52 0.38 5.98 4.76
CA GLU A 52 0.55 6.84 3.58
C GLU A 52 -0.80 7.14 2.91
N MET A 53 -1.60 6.12 2.62
CA MET A 53 -2.94 6.27 2.06
C MET A 53 -3.85 7.14 2.93
N TYR A 54 -3.78 7.01 4.27
CA TYR A 54 -4.55 7.87 5.17
C TYR A 54 -4.11 9.34 5.13
N LYS A 55 -2.81 9.61 4.98
CA LYS A 55 -2.30 10.98 4.84
C LYS A 55 -2.77 11.60 3.53
N GLU A 56 -2.57 10.88 2.44
CA GLU A 56 -2.96 11.33 1.10
C GLU A 56 -4.47 11.56 1.00
N TYR A 57 -5.28 10.63 1.54
CA TYR A 57 -6.74 10.79 1.60
C TYR A 57 -7.19 12.01 2.42
N ARG A 58 -6.45 12.38 3.48
CA ARG A 58 -6.74 13.55 4.32
C ARG A 58 -6.17 14.85 3.76
N GLY A 59 -5.31 14.78 2.73
CA GLY A 59 -4.56 15.94 2.23
C GLY A 59 -3.51 16.47 3.21
N GLU A 60 -2.98 15.62 4.10
CA GLU A 60 -1.87 15.91 5.03
C GLU A 60 -0.51 15.59 4.42
#